data_AF-A0A963NPL6-F1
#
_entry.id   AF-A0A963NPL6-F1
#
_cell.length_a   1.000
_cell.length_b   1.000
_cell.length_c   1.000
_cell.angle_alpha   90.00
_cell.angle_beta   90.00
_cell.angle_gamma   90.00
#
_symmetry.space_group_name_H-M   'P 1'
#
loop_
_entity.id
_entity.type
_entity.pdbx_description
1 polymer ?
#
loop_
_entity_poly.entity_id
_entity_poly.type
_entity_poly.pdbx_seq_one_letter_code
_entity_poly.pdbx_strand_id
1 'polypeptide(L)' 'RQADGGTIVRADGKPVRSVAFVQCAGQRDPTGKHLPYCSGHCCATSIKQALYFRLADAGIDTVVLYTDLRV' A
#
# COMPACT_ATOMS: atom_id res chain seq x y z
N ARG A 1 12.37 -5.74 5.30
CA ARG A 1 11.82 -4.87 4.23
C ARG A 1 11.56 -5.78 3.04
N GLN A 2 10.47 -5.64 2.28
CA GLN A 2 10.11 -6.63 1.23
C GLN A 2 11.19 -6.84 0.14
N ALA A 3 12.12 -5.89 0.00
CA ALA A 3 13.22 -5.97 -0.96
C ALA A 3 14.58 -6.33 -0.33
N ASP A 4 14.63 -6.76 0.94
CA ASP A 4 15.87 -7.17 1.63
C ASP A 4 17.05 -6.18 1.52
N GLY A 5 16.73 -4.88 1.46
CA GLY A 5 17.70 -3.80 1.32
C GLY A 5 17.92 -3.34 -0.13
N GLY A 6 17.43 -4.08 -1.12
CA GLY A 6 17.40 -3.70 -2.53
C GLY A 6 16.26 -2.75 -2.91
N THR A 7 16.24 -2.34 -4.18
CA THR A 7 15.19 -1.49 -4.75
C THR A 7 14.01 -2.34 -5.20
N ILE A 8 12.78 -1.89 -4.92
CA ILE A 8 11.57 -2.52 -5.45
C ILE A 8 11.49 -2.23 -6.95
N VAL A 9 11.39 -3.28 -7.76
CA VAL A 9 11.26 -3.20 -9.22
C VAL A 9 9.94 -3.80 -9.67
N ARG A 10 9.51 -3.41 -10.87
CA ARG A 10 8.32 -3.98 -11.51
C ARG A 10 8.64 -5.38 -12.04
N ALA A 11 7.59 -6.15 -12.32
CA ALA A 11 7.72 -7.49 -12.92
C ALA A 11 8.45 -7.48 -14.28
N ASP A 12 8.40 -6.37 -15.03
CA ASP A 12 9.13 -6.16 -16.29
C ASP A 12 10.57 -5.64 -16.08
N GLY A 13 11.08 -5.64 -14.85
CA GLY A 13 12.42 -5.20 -14.48
C GLY A 13 12.63 -3.68 -14.49
N LYS A 14 11.62 -2.89 -14.88
CA LYS A 14 11.73 -1.43 -14.94
C LYS A 14 11.59 -0.80 -13.54
N PRO A 15 12.17 0.39 -13.33
CA PRO A 15 11.97 1.14 -12.09
C PRO A 15 10.49 1.50 -11.90
N VAL A 16 10.06 1.54 -10.64
CA VAL A 16 8.73 2.01 -10.27
C VAL A 16 8.64 3.52 -10.51
N ARG A 17 7.64 3.95 -11.28
CA ARG A 17 7.34 5.38 -11.52
C ARG A 17 6.05 5.83 -10.86
N SER A 18 5.16 4.88 -10.58
CA SER A 18 3.89 5.11 -9.88
C SER A 18 3.54 3.87 -9.05
N VAL A 19 2.97 4.07 -7.88
CA VAL A 19 2.50 3.02 -6.96
C VAL A 19 1.18 3.43 -6.30
N ALA A 20 0.24 2.49 -6.25
CA ALA A 20 -1.04 2.65 -5.57
C ALA A 20 -1.20 1.61 -4.46
N PHE A 21 -1.57 2.06 -3.28
CA PHE A 21 -1.93 1.22 -2.13
C PHE A 21 -3.45 1.24 -1.96
N VAL A 22 -4.09 0.09 -2.14
CA VAL A 22 -5.55 -0.05 -2.01
C VAL A 22 -5.89 -0.58 -0.63
N GLN A 23 -6.62 0.21 0.16
CA GLN A 23 -7.05 -0.18 1.50
C GLN A 23 -8.29 -1.07 1.47
N CYS A 24 -8.52 -1.76 2.60
CA CYS A 24 -9.67 -2.63 2.84
C CYS A 24 -9.82 -3.82 1.87
N ALA A 25 -8.74 -4.25 1.20
CA ALA A 25 -8.77 -5.44 0.36
C ALA A 25 -9.17 -6.69 1.19
N GLY A 26 -10.39 -7.19 0.97
CA GLY A 26 -10.96 -8.32 1.69
C GLY A 26 -11.41 -8.04 3.14
N GLN A 27 -11.53 -6.77 3.53
CA GLN A 27 -11.93 -6.34 4.87
C GLN A 27 -13.13 -5.38 4.78
N ARG A 28 -13.84 -5.22 5.90
CA ARG A 28 -15.03 -4.35 6.00
C ARG A 28 -16.08 -4.64 4.92
N ASP A 29 -16.26 -5.91 4.58
CA ASP A 29 -17.21 -6.34 3.57
C ASP A 29 -18.57 -6.69 4.22
N PRO A 30 -19.64 -5.92 3.95
CA PRO A 30 -20.96 -6.20 4.50
C PRO A 30 -21.69 -7.35 3.80
N THR A 31 -21.19 -7.84 2.67
CA THR A 31 -21.87 -8.87 1.86
C THR A 31 -21.70 -10.29 2.42
N GLY A 32 -20.76 -10.48 3.36
CA GLY A 32 -20.41 -11.80 3.90
C GLY A 32 -19.49 -12.63 3.00
N LYS A 33 -19.05 -12.09 1.85
CA LYS A 33 -18.09 -12.76 0.95
C LYS A 33 -16.66 -12.72 1.49
N HIS A 34 -16.31 -11.65 2.21
CA HIS A 34 -15.04 -11.45 2.88
C HIS A 34 -15.22 -11.11 4.36
N LEU A 35 -14.19 -10.55 5.00
CA LEU A 35 -14.21 -10.29 6.43
C LEU A 35 -14.98 -9.01 6.75
N PRO A 36 -15.95 -9.04 7.70
CA PRO A 36 -16.79 -7.89 8.01
C PRO A 36 -16.06 -6.86 8.89
N TYR A 37 -14.89 -7.21 9.44
CA TYR A 37 -14.15 -6.37 10.36
C TYR A 37 -12.99 -5.64 9.69
N CYS A 38 -12.43 -4.65 10.38
CA CYS A 38 -11.21 -3.96 9.99
C CYS A 38 -10.00 -4.71 10.57
N SER A 39 -8.92 -4.85 9.79
CA SER A 39 -7.66 -5.44 10.30
C SER A 39 -6.92 -4.55 11.32
N GLY A 40 -7.32 -3.29 11.46
CA GLY A 40 -6.75 -2.36 12.45
C GLY A 40 -5.35 -1.83 12.14
N HIS A 41 -4.54 -2.51 11.34
CA HIS A 41 -3.14 -2.13 11.10
C HIS A 41 -2.80 -1.74 9.65
N CYS A 42 -3.68 -2.04 8.69
CA CYS A 42 -3.37 -1.93 7.25
C CYS A 42 -3.11 -0.48 6.81
N CYS A 43 -3.90 0.48 7.30
CA CYS A 43 -3.75 1.90 6.96
C CYS A 43 -2.37 2.44 7.33
N ALA A 44 -1.96 2.32 8.61
CA ALA A 44 -0.64 2.77 9.07
C ALA A 44 0.51 2.03 8.34
N THR A 45 0.34 0.73 8.09
CA THR A 45 1.33 -0.08 7.37
C THR A 45 1.54 0.41 5.94
N SER A 46 0.45 0.68 5.22
CA SER A 46 0.51 1.18 3.84
C SER A 46 1.07 2.59 3.76
N ILE A 47 0.75 3.49 4.71
CA ILE A 47 1.37 4.81 4.76
C ILE A 47 2.89 4.68 4.92
N LYS A 48 3.34 3.84 5.86
CA LYS A 48 4.78 3.58 6.05
C LYS A 48 5.45 3.10 4.76
N GLN A 49 4.80 2.18 4.04
CA GLN A 49 5.34 1.64 2.79
C GLN A 49 5.31 2.67 1.65
N ALA A 50 4.26 3.48 1.54
CA ALA A 50 4.16 4.58 0.60
C ALA A 50 5.29 5.59 0.80
N LEU A 51 5.61 5.92 2.06
CA LEU A 51 6.73 6.79 2.40
C LEU A 51 8.08 6.23 1.94
N TYR A 52 8.28 4.90 1.92
CA TYR A 52 9.52 4.33 1.39
C TYR A 52 9.76 4.69 -0.07
N PHE A 53 8.72 4.74 -0.90
CA PHE A 53 8.85 5.16 -2.30
C PHE A 53 9.18 6.65 -2.41
N ARG A 54 8.47 7.51 -1.68
CA ARG A 54 8.74 8.96 -1.73
C ARG A 54 10.08 9.38 -1.15
N LEU A 55 10.57 8.67 -0.13
CA LEU A 55 11.90 8.90 0.44
C LEU A 55 13.02 8.35 -0.45
N ALA A 56 12.74 7.32 -1.25
CA ALA A 56 13.69 6.81 -2.23
C ALA A 56 13.81 7.73 -3.45
N ASP A 57 12.67 8.22 -3.96
CA ASP A 57 12.60 9.18 -5.07
C ASP A 57 11.29 9.99 -4.99
N ALA A 58 11.42 11.30 -4.80
CA ALA A 58 10.28 12.20 -4.71
C ALA A 58 9.48 12.31 -6.01
N GLY A 59 10.04 11.90 -7.16
CA GLY A 59 9.38 11.86 -8.46
C GLY A 59 8.47 10.65 -8.69
N ILE A 60 8.49 9.63 -7.80
CA ILE A 60 7.57 8.49 -7.90
C ILE A 60 6.18 8.95 -7.48
N ASP A 61 5.17 8.76 -8.34
CA ASP A 61 3.79 9.03 -7.94
C ASP A 61 3.29 7.97 -6.95
N THR A 62 2.73 8.40 -5.82
CA THR A 62 2.40 7.51 -4.70
C THR A 62 1.02 7.86 -4.20
N VAL A 63 0.10 6.91 -4.30
CA VAL A 63 -1.30 7.11 -3.94
C VAL A 63 -1.74 6.06 -2.92
N VAL A 64 -2.48 6.49 -1.90
CA VAL A 64 -3.17 5.58 -0.97
C VAL A 64 -4.66 5.79 -1.16
N LEU A 65 -5.36 4.77 -1.65
CA LEU A 65 -6.80 4.76 -1.85
C LEU A 65 -7.47 4.17 -0.61
N TYR A 66 -8.28 4.97 0.08
CA TYR A 66 -8.93 4.57 1.33
C TYR A 66 -10.36 5.12 1.39
N THR A 67 -11.23 4.41 2.12
CA THR A 67 -12.54 4.93 2.53
C THR A 67 -12.42 5.74 3.81
N ASP A 68 -11.81 5.14 4.84
CA ASP A 68 -11.52 5.79 6.12
C ASP A 68 -10.08 5.49 6.50
N LEU A 69 -9.36 6.53 6.95
CA LEU A 69 -8.01 6.37 7.44
C LEU A 69 -8.04 6.06 8.94
N ARG A 70 -7.49 4.90 9.34
CA ARG A 70 -7.45 4.45 10.74
C ARG A 70 -6.00 4.15 11.14
N VAL A 71 -5.35 5.09 11.80
CA VAL A 71 -3.94 5.02 12.21
C VAL A 71 -3.78 4.77 13.70
#